data_AF-A0A961S4W4-F1
#
_entry.id   AF-A0A961S4W4-F1
#
_cell.length_a   1.000
_cell.length_b   1.000
_cell.length_c   1.000
_cell.angle_alpha   90.00
_cell.angle_beta   90.00
_cell.angle_gamma   90.00
#
_symmetry.space_group_name_H-M   'P 1'
#
loop_
_entity.id
_entity.type
_entity.pdbx_description
1 polymer ?
#
loop_
_entity_poly.entity_id
_entity_poly.type
_entity_poly.pdbx_seq_one_letter_code
_entity_poly.pdbx_strand_id
1 'polypeptide(L)' 'MSKQKVNKVVLAYSGGLDTSIILKWLQTEYGAEVVTFTADLGQGGELEPARKKAEMLGIKEIY' A
#
# COMPACT_ATOMS: atom_id res chain seq x y z
N MET A 1 -2.83 -2.07 27.17
CA MET A 1 -2.40 -1.00 26.24
C MET A 1 -3.52 -0.81 25.23
N SER A 2 -4.20 0.34 25.21
CA SER A 2 -5.12 0.67 24.13
C SER A 2 -4.30 0.86 22.85
N LYS A 3 -4.53 0.04 21.82
CA LYS A 3 -3.92 0.27 20.50
C LYS A 3 -4.33 1.69 20.06
N GLN A 4 -3.36 2.53 19.76
CA GLN A 4 -3.64 3.84 19.16
C GLN A 4 -4.41 3.62 17.86
N LYS A 5 -5.51 4.36 17.68
CA LYS A 5 -6.31 4.26 16.46
C LYS A 5 -5.57 4.94 15.31
N VAL A 6 -5.00 4.13 14.42
CA VAL A 6 -4.35 4.60 13.20
C VAL A 6 -5.43 4.80 12.14
N ASN A 7 -5.70 6.04 11.76
CA ASN A 7 -6.78 6.34 10.82
C ASN A 7 -6.34 6.23 9.36
N LYS A 8 -5.12 6.69 9.03
CA LYS A 8 -4.59 6.72 7.66
C LYS A 8 -3.09 6.42 7.63
N VAL A 9 -2.64 5.65 6.67
CA VAL A 9 -1.23 5.22 6.50
C VAL A 9 -0.80 5.44 5.06
N VAL A 10 0.38 6.05 4.88
CA VAL A 10 1.08 6.04 3.59
C VAL A 10 2.06 4.87 3.59
N LEU A 11 1.89 3.95 2.66
CA LEU A 11 2.73 2.77 2.49
C LEU A 11 3.63 2.95 1.27
N ALA A 12 4.95 2.89 1.49
CA ALA A 12 5.89 2.67 0.40
C ALA A 12 5.63 1.28 -0.20
N TYR A 13 5.09 1.25 -1.41
CA TYR A 13 4.53 0.06 -2.02
C TYR A 13 5.32 -0.29 -3.28
N SER A 14 5.93 -1.47 -3.30
CA SER A 14 6.73 -1.93 -4.44
C SER A 14 5.95 -2.78 -5.44
N GLY A 15 4.69 -3.16 -5.16
CA GLY A 15 3.97 -4.17 -5.95
C GLY A 15 4.35 -5.62 -5.62
N GLY A 16 5.40 -5.84 -4.84
CA GLY A 16 5.85 -7.17 -4.39
C GLY A 16 4.84 -7.91 -3.51
N LEU A 17 5.09 -9.19 -3.26
CA LEU A 17 4.23 -10.02 -2.39
C LEU A 17 4.14 -9.45 -0.98
N ASP A 18 5.29 -9.15 -0.37
CA ASP A 18 5.37 -8.70 1.02
C ASP A 18 4.61 -7.39 1.25
N THR A 19 4.87 -6.39 0.40
CA THR A 19 4.19 -5.08 0.49
C THR A 19 2.69 -5.19 0.20
N SER A 20 2.24 -6.18 -0.58
CA SER A 20 0.81 -6.45 -0.80
C SER A 20 0.14 -7.10 0.41
N ILE A 21 0.85 -7.98 1.11
CA ILE A 21 0.36 -8.56 2.36
C ILE A 21 0.29 -7.49 3.44
N ILE A 22 1.32 -6.64 3.58
CA ILE A 22 1.36 -5.53 4.54
C ILE A 22 0.19 -4.57 4.30
N LEU A 23 -0.07 -4.21 3.04
CA LEU A 23 -1.21 -3.38 2.67
C LEU A 23 -2.51 -3.98 3.20
N LYS A 24 -2.74 -5.28 2.99
CA LYS A 24 -3.96 -5.92 3.45
C LYS A 24 -4.04 -6.02 4.97
N TRP A 25 -2.90 -6.28 5.62
CA TRP A 25 -2.79 -6.33 7.07
C TRP A 25 -3.10 -4.99 7.74
N LEU A 26 -2.65 -3.86 7.16
CA LEU A 26 -2.98 -2.52 7.64
C LEU A 26 -4.50 -2.26 7.58
N GLN A 27 -5.16 -2.72 6.51
CA GLN A 27 -6.61 -2.63 6.39
C GLN A 27 -7.33 -3.50 7.44
N THR A 28 -6.89 -4.73 7.67
CA THR A 28 -7.61 -5.67 8.55
C THR A 28 -7.32 -5.47 10.03
N GLU A 29 -6.07 -5.25 10.41
CA GLU A 29 -5.66 -5.17 11.82
C GLU A 29 -5.83 -3.78 12.44
N TYR A 30 -5.73 -2.74 11.62
CA TYR A 30 -5.87 -1.36 12.07
C TYR A 30 -7.15 -0.70 11.59
N GLY A 31 -7.87 -1.29 10.63
CA GLY A 31 -8.99 -0.61 9.97
C GLY A 31 -8.57 0.69 9.30
N ALA A 32 -7.29 0.81 8.95
CA ALA A 32 -6.71 2.04 8.47
C ALA A 32 -7.00 2.25 6.98
N GLU A 33 -7.23 3.49 6.60
CA GLU A 33 -7.18 3.92 5.21
C GLU A 33 -5.72 3.86 4.74
N VAL A 34 -5.46 3.18 3.62
CA VAL A 34 -4.10 3.03 3.08
C VAL A 34 -3.97 3.82 1.79
N VAL A 35 -2.91 4.61 1.70
CA VAL A 35 -2.41 5.28 0.50
C VAL A 35 -1.13 4.57 0.09
N THR A 36 -0.95 4.27 -1.19
CA THR A 36 0.30 3.66 -1.67
C THR A 36 1.15 4.69 -2.40
N PHE A 37 2.46 4.65 -2.18
CA PHE A 37 3.44 5.44 -2.91
C PHE A 37 4.50 4.51 -3.52
N THR A 38 4.71 4.61 -4.82
CA THR A 38 5.74 3.88 -5.58
C THR A 38 6.63 4.87 -6.32
N ALA A 39 7.92 4.89 -6.00
CA ALA A 39 8.89 5.74 -6.68
C ALA A 39 9.71 4.92 -7.69
N ASP A 40 9.92 5.46 -8.89
CA ASP A 40 10.93 4.92 -9.80
C ASP A 40 12.30 5.48 -9.44
N LEU A 41 13.20 4.57 -9.06
CA LEU A 41 14.58 4.87 -8.70
C LEU A 41 15.58 4.28 -9.72
N GLY A 42 15.12 4.02 -10.95
CA GLY A 42 15.90 3.37 -12.01
C GLY A 42 15.67 1.87 -12.12
N GLN A 43 14.59 1.35 -11.52
CA GLN A 43 14.23 -0.07 -11.57
C GLN A 43 13.57 -0.45 -12.90
N GLY A 44 12.91 0.50 -13.57
CA GLY A 44 12.29 0.34 -14.88
C GLY A 44 11.04 -0.56 -14.87
N GLY A 45 9.91 -0.02 -15.32
CA GLY A 45 8.72 -0.81 -15.69
C GLY A 45 7.86 -1.38 -14.54
N GLU A 46 8.27 -1.25 -13.28
CA GLU A 46 7.54 -1.79 -12.11
C GLU A 46 6.40 -0.87 -11.61
N LEU A 47 6.37 0.41 -12.01
CA LEU A 47 5.37 1.39 -11.57
C LEU A 47 3.93 0.99 -11.94
N GLU A 48 3.67 0.70 -13.22
CA GLU A 48 2.32 0.37 -13.68
C GLU A 48 1.81 -0.97 -13.14
N PRO A 49 2.63 -2.05 -13.08
CA PRO A 49 2.26 -3.28 -12.38
C PRO A 49 1.91 -3.05 -10.90
N ALA A 50 2.71 -2.26 -10.17
CA ALA A 50 2.42 -1.92 -8.78
C ALA A 50 1.10 -1.14 -8.67
N ARG A 51 0.88 -0.13 -9.52
CA ARG A 51 -0.36 0.64 -9.57
C ARG A 51 -1.59 -0.24 -9.77
N LYS A 52 -1.59 -1.10 -10.80
CA LYS A 52 -2.70 -2.03 -11.08
C LYS A 52 -2.98 -2.97 -9.92
N LYS A 53 -1.93 -3.45 -9.25
CA LYS A 53 -2.08 -4.35 -8.10
C LYS A 53 -2.69 -3.62 -6.89
N ALA A 54 -2.29 -2.37 -6.64
CA ALA A 54 -2.91 -1.54 -5.61
C ALA A 54 -4.39 -1.25 -5.92
N GLU A 55 -4.75 -0.99 -7.18
CA GLU A 55 -6.15 -0.83 -7.63
C GLU A 55 -6.97 -2.09 -7.34
N MET A 56 -6.45 -3.27 -7.69
CA MET A 56 -7.09 -4.56 -7.41
C MET A 56 -7.30 -4.81 -5.91
N LEU A 57 -6.45 -4.25 -5.06
CA LEU A 57 -6.54 -4.33 -3.60
C LEU A 57 -7.46 -3.25 -2.98
N GLY A 58 -8.12 -2.45 -3.82
CA GLY A 58 -9.12 -1.46 -3.42
C GLY A 58 -8.54 -0.14 -2.91
N ILE A 59 -7.29 0.18 -3.25
CA ILE A 59 -6.66 1.45 -2.90
C ILE A 59 -7.20 2.56 -3.80
N LYS A 60 -7.60 3.68 -3.20
CA LYS A 60 -8.15 4.85 -3.91
C LYS A 60 -7.08 5.87 -4.28
N GLU A 61 -6.06 6.00 -3.44
CA GLU A 61 -4.98 6.97 -3.59
C GLU A 61 -3.66 6.23 -3.83
N ILE A 62 -3.17 6.31 -5.07
CA ILE A 62 -1.96 5.65 -5.54
C ILE A 62 -1.08 6.71 -6.20
N TYR A 63 0.14 6.86 -5.68
CA TYR A 63 1.10 7.88 -6.08
C TYR A 63 2.42 7.28 -6.55
#